data_AF-A0A2V9YZL5-F1
#
_entry.id   AF-A0A2V9YZL5-F1
#
_cell.length_a   1.000
_cell.length_b   1.000
_cell.length_c   1.000
_cell.angle_alpha   90.00
_cell.angle_beta   90.00
_cell.angle_gamma   90.00
#
_symmetry.space_group_name_H-M   'P 1'
#
loop_
_entity.id
_entity.type
_entity.pdbx_description
1 polymer ?
#
loop_
_entity_poly.entity_id
_entity_poly.type
_entity_poly.pdbx_seq_one_letter_code
_entity_poly.pdbx_strand_id
1 'polypeptide(L)' 'MKEKTSITLSSEVLERIDRLAGSSRSRSAFIENVLRRYLLERERAAVQARDLERINRAAEQLNSEAADVMEYQTFVE' A
#
# COMPACT_ATOMS: atom_id res chain seq x y z
N MET A 1 14.69 19.99 0.44
CA MET A 1 15.80 20.21 1.41
C MET A 1 15.73 19.15 2.50
N LYS A 2 16.80 18.91 3.27
CA LYS A 2 16.77 17.97 4.41
C LYS A 2 16.91 18.75 5.71
N GLU A 3 16.10 18.41 6.71
CA GLU A 3 16.18 18.97 8.06
C GLU A 3 16.78 17.94 9.01
N LYS A 4 17.58 18.40 9.98
CA LYS A 4 18.15 17.53 11.00
C LYS A 4 17.11 17.34 12.11
N THR A 5 16.77 16.09 12.38
CA THR A 5 15.84 15.72 13.46
C THR A 5 16.53 14.72 14.38
N SER A 6 16.52 15.00 15.67
CA SER A 6 16.99 14.08 16.70
C SER A 6 15.83 13.20 17.14
N ILE A 7 16.00 11.88 17.06
CA ILE A 7 14.99 10.91 17.48
C ILE A 7 15.62 9.90 18.42
N THR A 8 14.88 9.50 19.45
CA THR A 8 15.28 8.43 20.37
C THR A 8 14.89 7.09 19.75
N LEU A 9 15.85 6.19 19.61
CA LEU A 9 15.66 4.82 19.14
C LEU A 9 16.32 3.86 20.13
N SER A 10 15.78 2.64 20.25
CA SER A 10 16.42 1.63 21.07
C SER A 10 17.78 1.22 20.50
N SER A 11 18.70 0.81 21.38
CA SER A 11 20.03 0.34 20.98
C SER A 11 19.94 -0.84 20.01
N GLU A 12 19.00 -1.76 20.23
CA GLU A 12 18.77 -2.91 19.35
C GLU A 12 18.41 -2.47 17.91
N VAL A 13 17.58 -1.44 17.77
CA VAL A 13 17.19 -0.91 16.45
C VAL A 13 18.40 -0.27 15.77
N LEU A 14 19.21 0.50 16.50
CA LEU A 14 20.42 1.12 15.98
C LEU A 14 21.42 0.07 15.48
N GLU A 15 21.65 -0.99 16.24
CA GLU A 15 22.53 -2.09 15.83
C GLU A 15 22.03 -2.80 14.57
N ARG A 16 20.71 -3.04 14.46
CA ARG A 16 20.12 -3.62 13.25
C ARG A 16 20.31 -2.70 12.05
N ILE A 17 20.13 -1.40 12.23
CA ILE A 17 20.36 -0.40 11.18
C ILE A 17 21.82 -0.44 10.75
N ASP A 18 22.77 -0.51 11.68
CA ASP A 18 24.19 -0.56 11.34
C ASP A 18 24.57 -1.81 10.53
N ARG A 19 24.04 -2.97 10.93
CA ARG A 19 24.23 -4.22 10.19
C ARG A 19 23.67 -4.14 8.76
N LEU A 20 22.52 -3.48 8.58
CA LEU A 20 21.84 -3.39 7.28
C LEU A 20 22.37 -2.26 6.38
N ALA A 21 22.76 -1.12 6.95
CA ALA A 21 23.30 0.01 6.21
C ALA A 21 24.72 -0.26 5.70
N GLY A 22 25.48 -1.11 6.40
CA GLY A 22 26.87 -1.40 6.10
C GLY A 22 27.78 -0.18 6.31
N SER A 23 29.06 -0.33 5.98
CA SER A 23 30.09 0.70 6.21
C SER A 23 30.02 1.90 5.25
N SER A 24 29.17 1.87 4.22
CA SER A 24 29.16 2.86 3.15
C SER A 24 27.97 3.85 3.18
N ARG A 25 26.98 3.66 4.07
CA ARG A 25 25.82 4.57 4.19
C ARG A 25 25.63 5.09 5.61
N SER A 26 25.30 6.38 5.73
CA SER A 26 24.90 6.95 7.01
C SER A 26 23.57 6.38 7.48
N ARG A 27 23.41 6.16 8.80
CA ARG A 27 22.14 5.75 9.43
C ARG A 27 20.97 6.64 8.99
N SER A 28 21.20 7.95 8.89
CA SER A 28 20.20 8.92 8.41
C SER A 28 19.74 8.67 6.97
N ALA A 29 20.65 8.26 6.07
CA ALA A 29 20.30 7.93 4.70
C ALA A 29 19.51 6.61 4.62
N PHE A 30 19.86 5.64 5.47
CA PHE A 30 19.11 4.39 5.57
C PHE A 30 17.68 4.63 6.07
N ILE A 31 17.54 5.35 7.19
CA ILE A 31 16.24 5.68 7.79
C ILE A 31 15.36 6.44 6.79
N GLU A 32 15.91 7.46 6.11
CA GLU A 32 15.18 8.22 5.09
C GLU A 32 14.68 7.32 3.94
N ASN A 33 15.48 6.35 3.48
CA ASN A 33 15.07 5.47 2.40
C ASN A 33 13.91 4.55 2.81
N VAL A 34 13.99 3.99 4.01
CA VAL A 34 12.94 3.13 4.58
C VAL A 34 11.65 3.93 4.75
N LEU A 35 11.72 5.13 5.34
CA LEU A 35 10.55 5.99 5.54
C LEU A 35 9.91 6.40 4.22
N ARG A 36 10.71 6.77 3.20
CA ARG A 36 10.18 7.10 1.87
C ARG A 36 9.44 5.94 1.23
N ARG A 37 10.00 4.73 1.30
CA ARG A 37 9.34 3.52 0.78
C ARG A 37 8.06 3.24 1.51
N TYR A 38 8.09 3.26 2.84
CA TYR A 38 6.92 3.03 3.67
C TYR A 38 5.79 4.03 3.39
N LEU A 39 6.10 5.32 3.27
CA LEU A 39 5.10 6.34 2.96
C LEU A 39 4.52 6.17 1.56
N LEU A 40 5.36 5.91 0.56
CA LEU A 40 4.92 5.65 -0.82
C LEU A 40 4.03 4.41 -0.91
N GLU A 41 4.41 3.33 -0.23
CA GLU A 41 3.61 2.11 -0.14
C GLU A 41 2.27 2.39 0.54
N ARG A 42 2.24 3.23 1.58
CA ARG A 42 0.99 3.58 2.26
C ARG A 42 0.06 4.44 1.42
N GLU A 43 0.60 5.41 0.69
CA GLU A 43 -0.17 6.21 -0.26
C GLU A 43 -0.75 5.32 -1.37
N ARG A 44 0.07 4.42 -1.93
CA ARG A 44 -0.40 3.45 -2.93
C ARG A 44 -1.47 2.52 -2.38
N ALA A 45 -1.29 1.99 -1.17
CA ALA A 45 -2.28 1.11 -0.54
C ALA A 45 -3.60 1.85 -0.27
N ALA A 46 -3.55 3.12 0.13
CA ALA A 46 -4.75 3.94 0.32
C ALA A 46 -5.48 4.21 -1.01
N VAL A 47 -4.74 4.40 -2.11
CA VAL A 47 -5.31 4.52 -3.46
C VAL A 47 -5.87 3.19 -3.95
N GLN A 48 -5.12 2.10 -3.80
CA GLN A 48 -5.54 0.74 -4.20
C GLN A 48 -6.79 0.27 -3.46
N ALA A 49 -6.92 0.59 -2.17
CA ALA A 49 -8.13 0.27 -1.42
C ALA A 49 -9.37 0.98 -2.00
N ARG A 50 -9.23 2.27 -2.39
CA ARG A 50 -10.31 3.03 -3.03
C ARG A 50 -10.65 2.50 -4.43
N ASP A 51 -9.65 2.09 -5.20
CA ASP A 51 -9.86 1.52 -6.52
C ASP A 51 -10.50 0.13 -6.45
N LEU A 52 -10.10 -0.70 -5.47
CA LEU A 52 -10.73 -1.99 -5.21
C LEU A 52 -12.21 -1.86 -4.86
N GLU A 53 -12.59 -0.88 -4.03
CA GLU A 53 -14.00 -0.58 -3.75
C GLU A 53 -14.79 -0.16 -5.00
N ARG A 54 -14.17 0.55 -5.94
CA ARG A 54 -14.82 0.93 -7.20
C ARG A 54 -14.99 -0.26 -8.13
N ILE A 55 -13.96 -1.11 -8.25
CA ILE A 55 -14.03 -2.34 -9.04
C ILE A 55 -15.10 -3.28 -8.49
N ASN A 56 -15.16 -3.50 -7.18
CA ASN A 56 -16.16 -4.38 -6.56
C ASN A 56 -17.59 -3.86 -6.79
N ARG A 57 -17.83 -2.55 -6.65
CA ARG A 57 -19.15 -1.97 -6.96
C ARG A 57 -19.54 -2.15 -8.43
N ALA A 58 -18.60 -1.96 -9.35
CA ALA A 58 -18.85 -2.19 -10.77
C ALA A 58 -19.14 -3.68 -11.06
N ALA A 59 -18.42 -4.59 -10.40
CA ALA A 59 -18.65 -6.03 -10.52
C ALA A 59 -20.02 -6.45 -9.96
N GLU A 60 -20.45 -5.89 -8.82
CA GLU A 60 -21.78 -6.12 -8.26
C GLU A 60 -22.89 -5.65 -9.21
N GLN A 61 -22.73 -4.46 -9.80
CA GLN A 61 -23.68 -3.95 -10.78
C GLN A 61 -23.78 -4.86 -12.01
N LEU A 62 -22.64 -5.22 -12.61
CA LEU A 62 -22.60 -6.13 -13.76
C LEU A 62 -23.20 -7.50 -13.45
N ASN A 63 -22.94 -8.04 -12.25
CA ASN A 63 -23.53 -9.31 -11.82
C ASN A 63 -25.05 -9.21 -11.66
N SER A 64 -25.57 -8.07 -11.17
CA SER A 64 -27.02 -7.86 -11.07
C SER A 64 -27.68 -7.74 -12.45
N GLU A 65 -27.05 -7.04 -13.39
CA GLU A 65 -27.52 -6.92 -14.77
C GLU A 65 -27.48 -8.28 -15.50
N ALA A 66 -26.43 -9.07 -15.28
CA ALA A 66 -26.32 -10.42 -15.84
C ALA A 66 -27.37 -11.39 -15.26
N ALA A 67 -27.66 -11.29 -13.96
CA ALA A 67 -28.71 -12.08 -13.31
C ALA A 67 -30.10 -11.73 -13.86
N ASP A 68 -30.38 -10.45 -14.08
CA ASP A 68 -31.64 -9.97 -14.68
C ASP A 68 -31.80 -10.50 -16.12
N VAL A 69 -30.74 -10.45 -16.95
CA VAL A 69 -30.76 -11.00 -18.31
C VAL A 69 -30.93 -12.53 -18.33
N MET A 70 -30.36 -13.26 -17.36
CA MET A 70 -30.55 -14.70 -17.23
C MET A 70 -32.00 -15.07 -16.86
N GLU A 71 -32.71 -14.21 -16.14
CA GLU A 71 -34.13 -14.40 -15.83
C GLU A 71 -35.01 -14.37 -17.10
N TYR A 72 -34.69 -13.48 -18.05
CA TYR A 72 -35.35 -13.46 -19.38
C TYR A 72 -35.06 -14.70 -20.24
N GLN A 73 -33.88 -15.32 -20.11
CA GLN A 73 -33.52 -16.53 -20.86
C GLN A 73 -34.20 -17.80 -20.32
N THR A 74 -34.68 -17.76 -19.08
CA THR A 74 -35.39 -18.90 -18.46
C THR A 74 -36.89 -18.87 -18.80
N PHE A 75 -37.42 -17.72 -19.25
CA PHE A 75 -38.83 -17.51 -19.57
C PHE A 75 -39.19 -17.72 -21.05
N VAL A 76 -38.48 -18.62 -21.74
CA VAL A 76 -38.87 -19.10 -23.08
C VAL A 76 -39.34 -20.56 -22.95
N GLU A 77 -40.65 -20.74 -22.73
CA GLU A 77 -41.36 -22.02 -22.83
C GLU A 77 -42.18 -22.08 -24.13
#